data_AF-A0A925M6C7-F1
#
_entry.id   AF-A0A925M6C7-F1
#
_cell.length_a   1.000
_cell.length_b   1.000
_cell.length_c   1.000
_cell.angle_alpha   90.00
_cell.angle_beta   90.00
_cell.angle_gamma   90.00
#
_symmetry.space_group_name_H-M   'P 1'
#
loop_
_entity.id
_entity.type
_entity.pdbx_description
1 polymer ?
#
loop_
_entity_poly.entity_id
_entity_poly.type
_entity_poly.pdbx_seq_one_letter_code
_entity_poly.pdbx_strand_id
1 'polypeptide(L)'
;TPPMDKVLAERARRAHKPLIFLEPAAHQLALLGKWMDLRALKMMLDELPAAEHRVGEMLAAYVAGDERVLLAINDGERAQALAHGYTEAEYAQEMNDLLYDRNAAWIPALERLHAEGGGFVAVGALHLIGPRSVLDLLARKGYQVTRLTP
;
A
#
# COMPACT_ATOMS: atom_id res chain seq x y z
N THR A 1 12.21 7.68 -13.56
CA THR A 1 10.86 8.12 -13.99
C THR A 1 10.19 8.86 -12.84
N PRO A 2 9.27 9.82 -13.08
CA PRO A 2 8.55 10.46 -11.98
C PRO A 2 7.66 9.45 -11.22
N PRO A 3 7.43 9.61 -9.91
CA PRO A 3 6.54 8.75 -9.14
C PRO A 3 5.10 8.75 -9.71
N MET A 4 4.45 7.58 -9.70
CA MET A 4 3.11 7.40 -10.28
C MET A 4 2.08 8.38 -9.69
N ASP A 5 2.08 8.56 -8.37
CA ASP A 5 1.14 9.45 -7.67
C ASP A 5 1.27 10.90 -8.12
N LYS A 6 2.51 11.35 -8.37
CA LYS A 6 2.77 12.69 -8.91
C LYS A 6 2.17 12.82 -10.31
N VAL A 7 2.39 11.82 -11.18
CA VAL A 7 1.85 11.82 -12.55
C VAL A 7 0.32 11.84 -12.54
N LEU A 8 -0.33 11.03 -11.69
CA LEU A 8 -1.78 10.97 -11.56
C LEU A 8 -2.37 12.27 -11.02
N ALA A 9 -1.76 12.84 -9.96
CA ALA A 9 -2.20 14.12 -9.41
C ALA A 9 -2.07 15.26 -10.42
N GLU A 10 -0.98 15.31 -11.18
CA GLU A 10 -0.82 16.30 -12.26
C GLU A 10 -1.84 16.13 -13.40
N ARG A 11 -2.15 14.88 -13.78
CA ARG A 11 -3.21 14.60 -14.77
C ARG A 11 -4.57 15.09 -14.28
N ALA A 12 -4.92 14.81 -13.02
CA ALA A 12 -6.17 15.28 -12.41
C ALA A 12 -6.26 16.81 -12.40
N ARG A 13 -5.18 17.51 -12.01
CA ARG A 13 -5.11 18.98 -12.04
C ARG A 13 -5.29 19.55 -13.43
N ARG A 14 -4.60 19.02 -14.44
CA ARG A 14 -4.77 19.44 -15.85
C ARG A 14 -6.19 19.21 -16.37
N ALA A 15 -6.84 18.15 -15.90
CA ALA A 15 -8.23 17.84 -16.22
C ALA A 15 -9.24 18.56 -15.32
N HIS A 16 -8.82 19.48 -14.45
CA HIS A 16 -9.67 20.21 -13.49
C HIS A 16 -10.54 19.29 -12.62
N LYS A 17 -10.05 18.08 -12.31
CA LYS A 17 -10.72 17.13 -11.42
C LYS A 17 -10.40 17.48 -9.96
N PRO A 18 -11.39 17.46 -9.06
CA PRO A 18 -11.15 17.57 -7.62
C PRO A 18 -10.17 16.48 -7.15
N LEU A 19 -9.22 16.88 -6.30
CA LEU A 19 -8.30 15.95 -5.63
C LEU A 19 -8.73 15.79 -4.18
N ILE A 20 -8.97 14.55 -3.78
CA ILE A 20 -9.32 14.17 -2.42
C ILE A 20 -8.22 13.24 -1.91
N PHE A 21 -7.73 13.51 -0.70
CA PHE A 21 -6.74 12.67 -0.03
C PHE A 21 -7.45 11.86 1.05
N LEU A 22 -7.15 10.56 1.14
CA LEU A 22 -7.78 9.65 2.10
C LEU A 22 -7.23 9.83 3.53
N GLU A 23 -6.08 10.49 3.67
CA GLU A 23 -5.46 10.81 4.95
C GLU A 23 -4.52 12.02 4.82
N PRO A 24 -4.16 12.69 5.94
CA PRO A 24 -3.19 13.77 5.95
C PRO A 24 -1.75 13.28 5.72
N ALA A 25 -0.95 14.05 4.98
CA ALA A 25 0.48 13.75 4.78
C ALA A 25 1.27 13.66 6.09
N ALA A 26 0.90 14.45 7.11
CA ALA A 26 1.53 14.40 8.43
C ALA A 26 1.37 13.03 9.13
N HIS A 27 0.28 12.30 8.85
CA HIS A 27 0.08 10.96 9.39
C HIS A 27 1.11 9.97 8.82
N GLN A 28 1.32 9.98 7.51
CA GLN A 28 2.33 9.15 6.85
C GLN A 28 3.74 9.45 7.35
N LEU A 29 4.08 10.74 7.53
CA LEU A 29 5.39 11.14 8.06
C LEU A 29 5.61 10.63 9.50
N ALA A 30 4.58 10.67 10.34
CA ALA A 30 4.67 10.16 11.71
C ALA A 30 4.86 8.64 11.73
N LEU A 31 4.17 7.91 10.85
CA LEU A 31 4.35 6.46 10.68
C LEU A 31 5.76 6.11 10.20
N LEU A 32 6.27 6.84 9.20
CA LEU A 32 7.64 6.65 8.74
C LEU A 32 8.65 6.92 9.87
N GLY A 33 8.46 7.99 10.65
CA GLY A 33 9.32 8.29 11.79
C GLY A 33 9.27 7.24 12.90
N LYS A 34 8.13 6.57 13.09
CA LYS A 34 7.97 5.49 14.06
C LYS A 34 8.72 4.21 13.66
N TRP A 35 8.60 3.82 12.38
CA TRP A 35 9.07 2.51 11.90
C TRP A 35 10.45 2.54 11.23
N MET A 36 10.91 3.72 10.79
CA MET A 36 12.25 3.91 10.20
C MET A 36 13.30 4.19 11.28
N ASP A 37 13.52 3.22 12.17
CA ASP A 37 14.53 3.27 13.23
C ASP A 37 15.92 2.76 12.76
N LEU A 38 16.88 2.69 13.68
CA LEU A 38 18.24 2.21 13.36
C LEU A 38 18.25 0.73 12.91
N ARG A 39 17.34 -0.10 13.43
CA ARG A 39 17.24 -1.52 13.09
C ARG A 39 16.66 -1.66 11.68
N ALA A 40 15.63 -0.90 11.32
CA ALA A 40 15.12 -0.82 9.96
C ALA A 40 16.22 -0.36 8.98
N LEU A 41 16.99 0.67 9.33
CA LEU A 41 18.10 1.14 8.50
C LEU A 41 19.19 0.07 8.32
N LYS A 42 19.55 -0.64 9.40
CA LYS A 42 20.53 -1.73 9.32
C LYS A 42 20.03 -2.86 8.42
N MET A 43 18.77 -3.26 8.58
CA MET A 43 18.13 -4.25 7.70
C MET A 43 18.23 -3.80 6.24
N MET A 44 17.86 -2.56 5.92
CA MET A 44 17.98 -2.03 4.54
C MET A 44 19.41 -2.11 3.98
N LEU A 45 20.44 -1.87 4.80
CA LEU A 45 21.84 -1.95 4.38
C LEU A 45 22.29 -3.41 4.16
N ASP A 46 21.92 -4.31 5.05
CA ASP A 46 22.22 -5.74 4.92
C ASP A 46 21.53 -6.34 3.67
N GLU A 47 20.33 -5.86 3.37
CA GLU A 47 19.47 -6.29 2.27
C GLU A 47 19.78 -5.58 0.93
N LEU A 48 20.64 -4.56 0.94
CA LEU A 48 20.99 -3.77 -0.23
C LEU A 48 21.51 -4.59 -1.42
N PRO A 49 22.36 -5.63 -1.25
CA PRO A 49 22.86 -6.43 -2.37
C PRO A 49 21.76 -7.11 -3.18
N ALA A 50 20.63 -7.46 -2.54
CA ALA A 50 19.49 -8.10 -3.20
C ALA A 50 18.38 -7.10 -3.58
N ALA A 51 18.52 -5.82 -3.22
CA ALA A 51 17.46 -4.82 -3.38
C ALA A 51 17.09 -4.57 -4.85
N GLU A 52 18.08 -4.46 -5.75
CA GLU A 52 17.82 -4.18 -7.17
C GLU A 52 17.01 -5.31 -7.83
N HIS A 53 17.38 -6.57 -7.56
CA HIS A 53 16.66 -7.74 -8.06
C HIS A 53 15.22 -7.76 -7.54
N ARG A 54 15.03 -7.60 -6.22
CA ARG A 54 13.70 -7.60 -5.61
C ARG A 54 12.80 -6.48 -6.13
N VAL A 55 13.34 -5.27 -6.30
CA VAL A 55 12.59 -4.15 -6.88
C VAL A 55 12.21 -4.45 -8.33
N GLY A 56 13.09 -5.09 -9.10
CA GLY A 56 12.80 -5.55 -10.46
C GLY A 56 11.65 -6.56 -10.52
N GLU A 57 11.67 -7.58 -9.65
CA GLU A 57 10.62 -8.59 -9.55
C GLU A 57 9.28 -7.97 -9.12
N MET A 58 9.30 -7.09 -8.11
CA MET A 58 8.12 -6.38 -7.65
C MET A 58 7.52 -5.51 -8.76
N LEU A 59 8.36 -4.79 -9.52
CA LEU A 59 7.90 -3.96 -10.62
C LEU A 59 7.30 -4.81 -11.75
N ALA A 60 7.92 -5.94 -12.09
CA ALA A 60 7.39 -6.86 -13.09
C ALA A 60 6.02 -7.43 -12.67
N ALA A 61 5.89 -7.86 -11.41
CA ALA A 61 4.63 -8.33 -10.86
C ALA A 61 3.55 -7.25 -10.84
N TYR A 62 3.92 -6.02 -10.44
CA TYR A 62 3.01 -4.87 -10.44
C TYR A 62 2.49 -4.55 -11.84
N VAL A 63 3.37 -4.50 -12.84
CA VAL A 63 2.99 -4.23 -14.24
C VAL A 63 2.12 -5.35 -14.82
N ALA A 64 2.42 -6.61 -14.47
CA ALA A 64 1.61 -7.76 -14.89
C ALA A 64 0.29 -7.90 -14.12
N GLY A 65 0.13 -7.19 -12.99
CA GLY A 65 -0.99 -7.39 -12.07
C GLY A 65 -0.99 -8.78 -11.42
N ASP A 66 0.18 -9.38 -11.19
CA ASP A 66 0.32 -10.68 -10.52
C ASP A 66 0.24 -10.49 -8.99
N GLU A 67 -0.99 -10.46 -8.49
CA GLU A 67 -1.29 -10.30 -7.06
C GLU A 67 -0.67 -11.42 -6.21
N ARG A 68 -0.53 -12.63 -6.76
CA ARG A 68 0.06 -13.77 -6.05
C ARG A 68 1.54 -13.53 -5.80
N VAL A 69 2.28 -13.02 -6.79
CA VAL A 69 3.69 -12.67 -6.64
C VAL A 69 3.86 -11.50 -5.68
N LEU A 70 3.01 -10.46 -5.77
CA LEU A 70 3.06 -9.33 -4.83
C LEU A 70 2.82 -9.77 -3.37
N LEU A 71 1.86 -10.67 -3.13
CA LEU A 71 1.65 -11.24 -1.79
C LEU A 71 2.84 -12.08 -1.32
N ALA A 72 3.43 -12.89 -2.20
CA ALA A 72 4.61 -13.69 -1.86
C ALA A 72 5.83 -12.83 -1.51
N ILE A 73 6.00 -11.68 -2.19
CA ILE A 73 7.05 -10.70 -1.86
C ILE A 73 6.83 -10.15 -0.44
N ASN A 74 5.60 -9.73 -0.11
CA ASN A 74 5.25 -9.26 1.25
C ASN A 74 5.49 -10.35 2.31
N ASP A 75 5.16 -11.62 2.04
CA ASP A 75 5.46 -12.72 2.95
C ASP A 75 6.97 -12.94 3.14
N GLY A 76 7.76 -12.69 2.08
CA GLY A 76 9.22 -12.66 2.13
C GLY A 76 9.78 -11.53 2.99
N GLU A 77 9.17 -10.34 2.95
CA GLU A 77 9.52 -9.20 3.81
C GLU A 77 9.29 -9.53 5.29
N ARG A 78 8.19 -10.22 5.62
CA ARG A 78 7.98 -10.75 6.98
C ARG A 78 9.12 -11.67 7.41
N ALA A 79 9.50 -12.62 6.57
CA ALA A 79 10.58 -13.56 6.90
C ALA A 79 11.92 -12.84 7.12
N GLN A 80 12.20 -11.79 6.34
CA GLN A 80 13.38 -10.94 6.50
C GLN A 80 13.33 -10.17 7.82
N ALA A 81 12.21 -9.51 8.14
CA ALA A 81 12.05 -8.78 9.40
C ALA A 81 12.33 -9.70 10.61
N LEU A 82 11.77 -10.91 10.62
CA LEU A 82 12.02 -11.87 11.69
C LEU A 82 13.51 -12.29 11.78
N ALA A 83 14.18 -12.48 10.63
CA ALA A 83 15.61 -12.77 10.59
C ALA A 83 16.49 -11.62 11.11
N HIS A 84 15.98 -10.37 11.01
CA HIS A 84 16.61 -9.15 11.51
C HIS A 84 16.18 -8.78 12.94
N GLY A 85 15.58 -9.73 13.67
CA GLY A 85 15.31 -9.60 15.10
C GLY A 85 14.02 -8.87 15.44
N TYR A 86 13.09 -8.74 14.50
CA TYR A 86 11.71 -8.39 14.81
C TYR A 86 10.99 -9.60 15.40
N THR A 87 10.14 -9.36 16.37
CA THR A 87 9.17 -10.35 16.84
C THR A 87 7.95 -10.38 15.91
N GLU A 88 7.19 -11.47 15.99
CA GLU A 88 5.91 -11.57 15.30
C GLU A 88 4.95 -10.42 15.66
N ALA A 89 4.96 -10.04 16.93
CA ALA A 89 4.11 -8.97 17.45
C ALA A 89 4.53 -7.59 16.92
N GLU A 90 5.85 -7.32 16.84
CA GLU A 90 6.36 -6.07 16.26
C GLU A 90 5.99 -5.97 14.78
N TYR A 91 6.22 -7.03 13.99
CA TYR A 91 5.86 -7.03 12.57
C TYR A 91 4.35 -6.90 12.36
N ALA A 92 3.54 -7.61 13.15
CA ALA A 92 2.09 -7.49 13.08
C ALA A 92 1.62 -6.07 13.42
N GLN A 93 2.24 -5.41 14.38
CA GLN A 93 1.94 -4.02 14.72
C GLN A 93 2.37 -3.06 13.62
N GLU A 94 3.52 -3.28 12.99
CA GLU A 94 3.98 -2.51 11.84
C GLU A 94 2.99 -2.60 10.68
N MET A 95 2.53 -3.81 10.35
CA MET A 95 1.52 -4.02 9.31
C MET A 95 0.15 -3.42 9.66
N ASN A 96 -0.24 -3.43 10.94
CA ASN A 96 -1.47 -2.73 11.35
C ASN A 96 -1.35 -1.23 11.10
N ASP A 97 -0.27 -0.61 11.57
CA ASP A 97 -0.04 0.83 11.45
C ASP A 97 0.13 1.28 9.99
N LEU A 98 0.99 0.59 9.24
CA LEU A 98 1.37 0.98 7.88
C LEU A 98 0.31 0.60 6.84
N LEU A 99 -0.55 -0.37 7.11
CA LEU A 99 -1.47 -0.90 6.11
C LEU A 99 -2.90 -1.01 6.62
N TYR A 100 -3.15 -1.87 7.60
CA TYR A 100 -4.52 -2.33 7.85
C TYR A 100 -5.41 -1.30 8.55
N ASP A 101 -4.86 -0.53 9.50
CA ASP A 101 -5.63 0.50 10.20
C ASP A 101 -5.94 1.67 9.26
N ARG A 102 -5.01 1.97 8.35
CA ARG A 102 -5.22 2.94 7.26
C ARG A 102 -6.32 2.46 6.31
N ASN A 103 -6.27 1.20 5.86
CA ASN A 103 -7.32 0.62 5.02
C ASN A 103 -8.69 0.76 5.68
N ALA A 104 -8.80 0.41 6.96
CA ALA A 104 -10.04 0.53 7.73
C ALA A 104 -10.51 1.98 7.86
N ALA A 105 -9.60 2.91 8.17
CA ALA A 105 -9.89 4.33 8.31
C ALA A 105 -10.37 4.99 6.99
N TRP A 106 -9.94 4.46 5.84
CA TRP A 106 -10.33 5.00 4.54
C TRP A 106 -11.74 4.56 4.10
N ILE A 107 -12.27 3.44 4.63
CA ILE A 107 -13.56 2.88 4.18
C ILE A 107 -14.69 3.91 4.25
N PRO A 108 -14.94 4.64 5.36
CA PRO A 108 -16.03 5.62 5.40
C PRO A 108 -15.91 6.75 4.37
N ALA A 109 -14.69 7.16 4.02
CA ALA A 109 -14.46 8.16 2.99
C ALA A 109 -14.75 7.61 1.59
N LEU A 110 -14.40 6.34 1.34
CA LEU A 110 -14.70 5.66 0.08
C LEU A 110 -16.19 5.38 -0.10
N GLU A 111 -16.91 4.99 0.96
CA GLU A 111 -18.37 4.82 0.93
C GLU A 111 -19.07 6.15 0.62
N ARG A 112 -18.60 7.25 1.21
CA ARG A 112 -19.10 8.60 0.90
C ARG A 112 -18.83 8.98 -0.55
N LEU A 113 -17.60 8.79 -1.02
CA LEU A 113 -17.22 9.07 -2.41
C LEU A 113 -18.10 8.29 -3.39
N HIS A 114 -18.39 7.01 -3.09
CA HIS A 114 -19.28 6.18 -3.89
C HIS A 114 -20.72 6.75 -3.92
N ALA A 115 -21.27 7.13 -2.77
CA ALA A 115 -22.61 7.73 -2.68
C ALA A 115 -22.74 9.07 -3.42
N GLU A 116 -21.64 9.82 -3.54
CA GLU A 116 -21.56 11.10 -4.25
C GLU A 116 -21.32 10.96 -5.78
N GLY A 117 -21.39 9.74 -6.33
CA GLY A 117 -21.24 9.47 -7.76
C GLY A 117 -19.92 8.79 -8.14
N GLY A 118 -19.11 8.41 -7.16
CA GLY A 118 -17.88 7.64 -7.35
C GLY A 118 -16.66 8.47 -7.76
N GLY A 119 -15.55 7.78 -7.98
CA GLY A 119 -14.30 8.42 -8.36
C GLY A 119 -13.21 7.43 -8.70
N PHE A 120 -12.08 7.96 -9.17
CA PHE A 120 -10.86 7.19 -9.35
C PHE A 120 -10.01 7.29 -8.08
N VAL A 121 -9.74 6.15 -7.46
CA VAL A 121 -8.93 6.05 -6.24
C VAL A 121 -7.59 5.42 -6.61
N ALA A 122 -6.50 6.10 -6.27
CA ALA A 122 -5.14 5.60 -6.45
C ALA A 122 -4.45 5.45 -5.10
N VAL A 123 -4.01 4.23 -4.80
CA VAL A 123 -3.31 3.84 -3.57
C VAL A 123 -2.23 2.81 -3.92
N GLY A 124 -1.29 2.56 -3.01
CA GLY A 124 -0.28 1.51 -3.19
C GLY A 124 -0.89 0.13 -3.36
N ALA A 125 -0.27 -0.73 -4.17
CA ALA A 125 -0.82 -2.04 -4.55
C ALA A 125 -1.18 -2.93 -3.35
N LEU A 126 -0.36 -2.89 -2.30
CA LEU A 126 -0.57 -3.69 -1.09
C LEU A 126 -1.86 -3.33 -0.34
N HIS A 127 -2.40 -2.12 -0.52
CA HIS A 127 -3.70 -1.73 0.04
C HIS A 127 -4.88 -2.45 -0.63
N LEU A 128 -4.69 -3.06 -1.80
CA LEU A 128 -5.76 -3.63 -2.63
C LEU A 128 -5.79 -5.15 -2.65
N ILE A 129 -4.75 -5.83 -2.15
CA ILE A 129 -4.59 -7.28 -2.26
C ILE A 129 -4.64 -7.97 -0.90
N GLY A 130 -5.23 -9.17 -0.86
CA GLY A 130 -5.27 -10.01 0.34
C GLY A 130 -6.33 -9.61 1.40
N PRO A 131 -6.34 -10.31 2.54
CA PRO A 131 -7.26 -10.04 3.64
C PRO A 131 -7.04 -8.66 4.25
N ARG A 132 -8.12 -8.02 4.73
CA ARG A 132 -8.10 -6.65 5.29
C ARG A 132 -7.60 -5.58 4.29
N SER A 133 -7.50 -5.91 3.00
CA SER A 133 -7.36 -4.92 1.94
C SER A 133 -8.62 -4.07 1.82
N VAL A 134 -8.50 -2.90 1.18
CA VAL A 134 -9.65 -2.04 0.90
C VAL A 134 -10.73 -2.79 0.13
N LEU A 135 -10.35 -3.61 -0.85
CA LEU A 135 -11.29 -4.39 -1.66
C LEU A 135 -12.01 -5.46 -0.83
N ASP A 136 -11.29 -6.19 0.03
CA ASP A 136 -11.88 -7.18 0.94
C ASP A 136 -12.84 -6.52 1.93
N LEU A 137 -12.47 -5.38 2.51
CA LEU A 137 -13.30 -4.63 3.45
C LEU A 137 -14.60 -4.12 2.80
N LEU A 138 -14.51 -3.61 1.56
CA LEU A 138 -15.69 -3.19 0.80
C LEU A 138 -16.57 -4.39 0.41
N ALA A 139 -15.99 -5.50 -0.04
CA ALA A 139 -16.74 -6.70 -0.38
C ALA A 139 -17.55 -7.23 0.83
N ARG A 140 -16.95 -7.25 2.03
CA ARG A 140 -17.63 -7.64 3.28
C ARG A 140 -18.79 -6.71 3.67
N LYS A 141 -18.80 -5.48 3.16
CA LYS A 141 -19.88 -4.50 3.33
C LYS A 141 -20.96 -4.60 2.26
N GLY A 142 -20.86 -5.55 1.34
CA GLY A 142 -21.85 -5.80 0.30
C GLY A 142 -21.60 -5.08 -1.02
N TYR A 143 -20.45 -4.42 -1.20
CA TYR A 143 -20.07 -3.82 -2.47
C TYR A 143 -19.64 -4.90 -3.48
N GLN A 144 -20.03 -4.74 -4.73
CA GLN A 144 -19.54 -5.59 -5.81
C GLN A 144 -18.15 -5.09 -6.25
N VAL A 145 -17.16 -5.99 -6.18
CA VAL A 145 -15.80 -5.71 -6.63
C VAL A 145 -15.54 -6.49 -7.92
N THR A 146 -15.20 -5.76 -8.98
CA THR A 146 -14.89 -6.34 -10.30
C THR A 146 -13.52 -5.88 -10.73
N ARG A 147 -12.63 -6.84 -11.02
CA ARG A 147 -11.33 -6.53 -11.63
C ARG A 147 -11.53 -6.14 -13.09
N LEU A 148 -11.08 -4.95 -13.45
CA LEU A 148 -11.05 -4.50 -14.84
C LEU A 148 -9.75 -4.98 -15.49
N THR A 149 -9.84 -5.60 -16.66
CA THR A 149 -8.69 -5.84 -17.52
C THR A 149 -8.53 -4.68 -18.50
N PRO A 150 -7.29 -4.33 -18.91
CA PRO A 150 -7.06 -3.41 -20.02
C PRO A 150 -7.79 -3.83 -21.30
#